data_AF-A0A428XDA1-F1
#
_entry.id   AF-A0A428XDA1-F1
#
_cell.length_a   1.000
_cell.length_b   1.000
_cell.length_c   1.000
_cell.angle_alpha   90.00
_cell.angle_beta   90.00
_cell.angle_gamma   90.00
#
_symmetry.space_group_name_H-M   'P 1'
#
loop_
_entity.id
_entity.type
_entity.pdbx_description
1 polymer ?
#
loop_
_entity_poly.entity_id
_entity_poly.type
_entity_poly.pdbx_seq_one_letter_code
_entity_poly.pdbx_strand_id
1 'polypeptide(L)'
;RHQTWQQAVHGTRPATPWADFEARNLENPAKFPLDDMAAAFYSQPRVNAMRMHNAAYTGVPLALEELEIFQAGPTAYQHYSACTAVVGDALLRLDGTQLAPASDRMADRVTYHEQASRYMATLGDAQRLLAVTLQHQ
;
A
#
# COMPACT_ATOMS: atom_id res chain seq x y z
N ARG A 1 0.54 13.94 5.26
CA ARG A 1 -0.47 12.85 5.22
C ARG A 1 -0.52 12.05 6.52
N HIS A 2 0.58 11.45 7.00
CA HIS A 2 0.55 10.65 8.25
C HIS A 2 -0.02 11.39 9.47
N GLN A 3 0.39 12.64 9.72
CA GLN A 3 -0.16 13.44 10.82
C GLN A 3 -1.67 13.68 10.71
N THR A 4 -2.18 13.96 9.50
CA THR A 4 -3.62 14.10 9.22
C THR A 4 -4.36 12.79 9.49
N TRP A 5 -3.79 11.66 9.06
CA TRP A 5 -4.32 10.34 9.36
C TRP A 5 -4.37 10.08 10.86
N GLN A 6 -3.29 10.38 11.60
CA GLN A 6 -3.21 10.19 13.04
C GLN A 6 -4.31 10.96 13.78
N GLN A 7 -4.61 12.19 13.33
CA GLN A 7 -5.72 12.99 13.85
C GLN A 7 -7.08 12.38 13.49
N ALA A 8 -7.26 11.96 12.24
CA ALA A 8 -8.52 11.38 11.75
C ALA A 8 -8.91 10.10 12.50
N VAL A 9 -7.94 9.26 12.88
CA VAL A 9 -8.19 7.96 13.52
C VAL A 9 -7.98 7.94 15.03
N HIS A 10 -7.73 9.10 15.63
CA HIS A 10 -7.44 9.21 17.05
C HIS A 10 -8.49 8.50 17.92
N GLY A 11 -8.04 7.73 18.92
CA GLY A 11 -8.93 6.97 19.82
C GLY A 11 -9.42 5.63 19.28
N THR A 12 -9.15 5.28 18.02
CA THR A 12 -9.48 3.94 17.48
C THR A 12 -8.36 2.93 17.75
N ARG A 13 -8.72 1.66 17.96
CA ARG A 13 -7.76 0.54 17.95
C ARG A 13 -7.19 0.29 16.54
N PRO A 14 -5.99 -0.29 16.39
CA PRO A 14 -5.50 -0.76 15.10
C PRO A 14 -6.51 -1.65 14.38
N ALA A 15 -6.60 -1.49 13.07
CA ALA A 15 -7.44 -2.27 12.19
C ALA A 15 -6.59 -3.30 11.42
N THR A 16 -7.20 -4.43 11.11
CA THR A 16 -6.71 -5.43 10.18
C THR A 16 -6.70 -4.83 8.77
N PRO A 17 -5.55 -4.84 8.07
CA PRO A 17 -5.43 -4.40 6.67
C PRO A 17 -6.27 -5.24 5.71
N TRP A 18 -6.58 -4.69 4.52
CA TRP A 18 -7.32 -5.40 3.48
C TRP A 18 -6.61 -6.68 3.02
N ALA A 19 -5.30 -6.62 2.83
CA ALA A 19 -4.49 -7.75 2.38
C ALA A 19 -4.58 -8.99 3.30
N ASP A 20 -4.81 -8.80 4.61
CA ASP A 20 -5.03 -9.91 5.55
C ASP A 20 -6.38 -10.60 5.33
N PHE A 21 -7.39 -9.86 4.88
CA PHE A 21 -8.67 -10.45 4.51
C PHE A 21 -8.59 -11.15 3.16
N GLU A 22 -7.92 -10.54 2.17
CA GLU A 22 -7.69 -11.16 0.85
C GLU A 22 -6.93 -12.48 0.98
N ALA A 23 -5.90 -12.52 1.82
CA ALA A 23 -5.17 -13.73 2.17
C ALA A 23 -6.10 -14.87 2.62
N ARG A 24 -7.03 -14.58 3.54
CA ARG A 24 -7.98 -15.57 4.07
C ARG A 24 -8.99 -16.02 3.01
N ASN A 25 -9.45 -15.10 2.17
CA ASN A 25 -10.32 -15.43 1.05
C ASN A 25 -9.61 -16.36 0.05
N LEU A 26 -8.35 -16.07 -0.31
CA LEU A 26 -7.57 -16.92 -1.22
C LEU A 26 -7.31 -18.32 -0.66
N GLU A 27 -7.10 -18.45 0.66
CA GLU A 27 -6.93 -19.74 1.32
C GLU A 27 -8.21 -20.58 1.32
N ASN A 28 -9.39 -19.95 1.50
CA ASN A 28 -10.66 -20.64 1.46
C ASN A 28 -11.83 -19.72 1.05
N PRO A 29 -12.10 -19.56 -0.26
CA PRO A 29 -13.10 -18.61 -0.73
C PRO A 29 -14.53 -18.95 -0.27
N ALA A 30 -14.82 -20.25 -0.09
CA ALA A 30 -16.14 -20.72 0.33
C ALA A 30 -16.44 -20.42 1.81
N LYS A 31 -15.41 -20.40 2.67
CA LYS A 31 -15.56 -20.10 4.11
C LYS A 31 -15.50 -18.63 4.44
N PHE A 32 -14.88 -17.83 3.57
CA PHE A 32 -14.74 -16.40 3.77
C PHE A 32 -15.00 -15.64 2.47
N PRO A 33 -16.27 -15.54 2.03
CA PRO A 33 -16.63 -14.87 0.78
C PRO A 33 -16.25 -13.37 0.76
N LEU A 34 -16.16 -12.81 -0.45
CA LEU A 34 -15.77 -11.41 -0.67
C LEU A 34 -16.67 -10.41 0.08
N ASP A 35 -17.98 -10.64 0.11
CA ASP A 35 -18.93 -9.74 0.78
C ASP A 35 -18.73 -9.74 2.31
N ASP A 36 -18.48 -10.90 2.90
CA ASP A 36 -18.19 -11.04 4.34
C ASP A 36 -16.87 -10.39 4.70
N MET A 37 -15.86 -10.53 3.84
CA MET A 37 -14.58 -9.83 3.94
C MET A 37 -14.75 -8.31 3.90
N ALA A 38 -15.49 -7.79 2.92
CA ALA A 38 -15.77 -6.37 2.78
C ALA A 38 -16.51 -5.84 4.02
N ALA A 39 -17.57 -6.53 4.46
CA ALA A 39 -18.31 -6.19 5.66
C ALA A 39 -17.41 -6.17 6.89
N ALA A 40 -16.57 -7.19 7.07
CA ALA A 40 -15.63 -7.26 8.19
C ALA A 40 -14.64 -6.09 8.17
N PHE A 41 -14.01 -5.80 7.02
CA PHE A 41 -13.07 -4.68 6.87
C PHE A 41 -13.73 -3.33 7.17
N TYR A 42 -14.90 -3.06 6.58
CA TYR A 42 -15.62 -1.81 6.74
C TYR A 42 -16.33 -1.66 8.09
N SER A 43 -16.47 -2.73 8.88
CA SER A 43 -17.00 -2.64 10.25
C SER A 43 -16.00 -2.05 11.26
N GLN A 44 -14.71 -1.98 10.89
CA GLN A 44 -13.65 -1.60 11.82
C GLN A 44 -13.72 -0.10 12.17
N PRO A 45 -13.66 0.28 13.47
CA PRO A 45 -13.75 1.69 13.88
C PRO A 45 -12.73 2.61 13.20
N ARG A 46 -11.48 2.16 13.03
CA ARG A 46 -10.42 2.92 12.37
C ARG A 46 -10.68 3.14 10.88
N VAL A 47 -11.20 2.13 10.18
CA VAL A 47 -11.60 2.24 8.77
C VAL A 47 -12.76 3.22 8.64
N ASN A 48 -13.78 3.12 9.50
CA ASN A 48 -14.89 4.06 9.50
C ASN A 48 -14.48 5.50 9.84
N ALA A 49 -13.52 5.70 10.75
CA ALA A 49 -12.97 7.02 11.04
C ALA A 49 -12.27 7.63 9.81
N MET A 50 -11.47 6.85 9.08
CA MET A 50 -10.87 7.29 7.80
C MET A 50 -11.93 7.64 6.75
N ARG A 51 -12.97 6.80 6.61
CA ARG A 51 -14.07 7.06 5.67
C ARG A 51 -14.84 8.33 6.01
N MET A 52 -15.15 8.56 7.29
CA MET A 52 -15.85 9.76 7.73
C MET A 52 -14.99 11.01 7.54
N HIS A 53 -13.68 10.93 7.80
CA HIS A 53 -12.75 12.00 7.48
C HIS A 53 -12.74 12.31 5.98
N ASN A 54 -12.60 11.29 5.12
CA ASN A 54 -12.60 11.46 3.66
C ASN A 54 -13.92 12.05 3.14
N ALA A 55 -15.07 11.72 3.76
CA ALA A 55 -16.36 12.29 3.38
C ALA A 55 -16.47 13.79 3.69
N ALA A 56 -15.79 14.27 4.73
CA ALA A 56 -15.79 15.67 5.13
C ALA A 56 -14.61 16.48 4.54
N TYR A 57 -13.58 15.81 4.02
CA TYR A 57 -12.34 16.43 3.55
C TYR A 57 -12.34 16.65 2.04
N THR A 58 -12.04 17.87 1.59
CA THR A 58 -12.05 18.25 0.17
C THR A 58 -10.70 18.08 -0.53
N GLY A 59 -9.65 17.69 0.20
CA GLY A 59 -8.33 17.41 -0.37
C GLY A 59 -8.19 15.96 -0.84
N VAL A 60 -6.94 15.54 -1.09
CA VAL A 60 -6.66 14.15 -1.49
C VAL A 60 -7.05 13.20 -0.34
N PRO A 61 -7.95 12.22 -0.56
CA PRO A 61 -8.42 11.34 0.50
C PRO A 61 -7.29 10.49 1.09
N LEU A 62 -7.45 10.10 2.35
CA LEU A 62 -6.62 9.07 2.98
C LEU A 62 -6.98 7.73 2.34
N ALA A 63 -6.05 7.13 1.60
CA ALA A 63 -6.28 5.87 0.91
C ALA A 63 -6.42 4.75 1.95
N LEU A 64 -7.45 3.91 1.83
CA LEU A 64 -7.68 2.81 2.78
C LEU A 64 -6.66 1.68 2.57
N GLU A 65 -6.15 1.57 1.35
CA GLU A 65 -5.09 0.65 0.92
C GLU A 65 -3.76 0.97 1.63
N GLU A 66 -3.54 2.24 1.98
CA GLU A 66 -2.38 2.68 2.76
C GLU A 66 -2.54 2.44 4.27
N LEU A 67 -3.67 1.87 4.75
CA LEU A 67 -3.95 1.69 6.17
C LEU A 67 -2.77 1.01 6.90
N GLU A 68 -2.25 -0.08 6.36
CA GLU A 68 -1.17 -0.83 7.01
C GLU A 68 0.08 0.01 7.20
N ILE A 69 0.50 0.76 6.15
CA ILE A 69 1.70 1.58 6.24
C ILE A 69 1.49 2.82 7.12
N PHE A 70 0.27 3.37 7.19
CA PHE A 70 -0.04 4.39 8.17
C PHE A 70 0.11 3.86 9.61
N GLN A 71 -0.34 2.64 9.87
CA GLN A 71 -0.23 1.99 11.18
C GLN A 71 1.20 1.63 11.57
N ALA A 72 2.09 1.40 10.60
CA ALA A 72 3.52 1.14 10.83
C ALA A 72 4.28 2.36 11.38
N GLY A 73 3.68 3.56 11.32
CA GLY A 73 4.20 4.78 11.93
C GLY A 73 4.78 5.79 10.93
N PRO A 74 5.15 6.99 11.41
CA PRO A 74 5.48 8.13 10.55
C PRO A 74 6.73 7.89 9.70
N THR A 75 7.78 7.31 10.29
CA THR A 75 9.04 7.03 9.57
C THR A 75 8.84 5.97 8.49
N ALA A 76 8.13 4.88 8.81
CA ALA A 76 7.81 3.83 7.85
C ALA A 76 6.99 4.40 6.68
N TYR A 77 5.96 5.21 6.98
CA TYR A 77 5.17 5.89 5.96
C TYR A 77 6.00 6.81 5.06
N GLN A 78 6.90 7.61 5.65
CA GLN A 78 7.78 8.50 4.89
C GLN A 78 8.69 7.73 3.93
N HIS A 79 9.37 6.68 4.41
CA HIS A 79 10.26 5.87 3.58
C HIS A 79 9.50 5.10 2.49
N TYR A 80 8.36 4.51 2.83
CA TYR A 80 7.52 3.81 1.86
C TYR A 80 7.02 4.76 0.76
N SER A 81 6.54 5.95 1.14
CA SER A 81 6.08 6.96 0.17
C SER A 81 7.21 7.40 -0.75
N ALA A 82 8.42 7.60 -0.20
CA ALA A 82 9.60 7.95 -1.00
C ALA A 82 9.98 6.84 -1.99
N CYS A 83 9.95 5.58 -1.56
CA CYS A 83 10.23 4.44 -2.45
C CYS A 83 9.18 4.32 -3.55
N THR A 84 7.89 4.35 -3.18
CA THR A 84 6.76 4.25 -4.12
C THR A 84 6.81 5.35 -5.17
N ALA A 85 7.17 6.59 -4.78
CA ALA A 85 7.29 7.71 -5.71
C ALA A 85 8.38 7.51 -6.78
N VAL A 86 9.38 6.66 -6.53
CA VAL A 86 10.48 6.41 -7.47
C VAL A 86 10.24 5.16 -8.31
N VAL A 87 9.86 4.04 -7.68
CA VAL A 87 9.79 2.73 -8.38
C VAL A 87 8.37 2.30 -8.75
N GLY A 88 7.34 2.98 -8.25
CA GLY A 88 5.95 2.66 -8.54
C GLY A 88 5.57 1.23 -8.13
N ASP A 89 4.79 0.58 -8.98
CA ASP A 89 4.24 -0.77 -8.75
C ASP A 89 5.17 -1.90 -9.22
N ALA A 90 6.05 -1.63 -10.18
CA ALA A 90 7.01 -2.58 -10.72
C ALA A 90 8.19 -1.84 -11.37
N LEU A 91 9.37 -2.49 -11.36
CA LEU A 91 10.59 -1.98 -11.97
C LEU A 91 11.12 -2.98 -13.00
N LEU A 92 11.27 -2.54 -14.25
CA LEU A 92 11.95 -3.31 -15.29
C LEU A 92 13.44 -2.97 -15.27
N ARG A 93 14.29 -3.99 -15.08
CA ARG A 93 15.75 -3.84 -15.09
C ARG A 93 16.30 -3.77 -16.51
N LEU A 94 17.54 -3.29 -16.64
CA LEU A 94 18.27 -3.22 -17.92
C LEU A 94 18.47 -4.59 -18.59
N ASP A 95 18.48 -5.68 -17.82
CA ASP A 95 18.57 -7.06 -18.32
C ASP A 95 17.20 -7.64 -18.74
N GLY A 96 16.13 -6.84 -18.66
CA GLY A 96 14.76 -7.25 -18.97
C GLY A 96 14.05 -7.97 -17.81
N THR A 97 14.70 -8.18 -16.66
CA THR A 97 14.06 -8.79 -15.49
C THR A 97 13.11 -7.80 -14.84
N GLN A 98 11.87 -8.23 -14.60
CA GLN A 98 10.89 -7.46 -13.84
C GLN A 98 11.03 -7.73 -12.34
N LEU A 99 11.08 -6.66 -11.56
CA LEU A 99 10.80 -6.69 -10.12
C LEU A 99 9.41 -6.15 -9.86
N ALA A 100 8.63 -6.90 -9.09
CA ALA A 100 7.30 -6.54 -8.63
C ALA A 100 7.06 -7.20 -7.26
N PRO A 101 6.15 -6.68 -6.44
CA PRO A 101 5.73 -7.38 -5.23
C PRO A 101 5.10 -8.74 -5.59
N ALA A 102 5.34 -9.76 -4.75
CA ALA A 102 4.79 -11.10 -4.95
C ALA A 102 3.27 -11.17 -4.68
N SER A 103 2.76 -10.26 -3.84
CA SER A 103 1.33 -10.08 -3.58
C SER A 103 1.07 -8.66 -3.06
N ASP A 104 -0.19 -8.33 -2.81
CA ASP A 104 -0.58 -7.04 -2.23
C ASP A 104 -0.25 -6.89 -0.74
N ARG A 105 0.23 -7.96 -0.07
CA ARG A 105 0.68 -7.88 1.32
C ARG A 105 1.81 -6.88 1.48
N MET A 106 1.77 -6.08 2.55
CA MET A 106 2.79 -5.08 2.82
C MET A 106 4.19 -5.69 2.93
N ALA A 107 4.33 -6.90 3.49
CA ALA A 107 5.62 -7.58 3.56
C ALA A 107 6.25 -7.80 2.17
N ASP A 108 5.43 -8.17 1.18
CA ASP A 108 5.89 -8.38 -0.19
C ASP A 108 6.19 -7.05 -0.90
N ARG A 109 5.37 -6.02 -0.65
CA ARG A 109 5.61 -4.64 -1.13
C ARG A 109 6.90 -4.05 -0.58
N VAL A 110 7.15 -4.21 0.72
CA VAL A 110 8.40 -3.78 1.38
C VAL A 110 9.59 -4.55 0.80
N THR A 111 9.47 -5.87 0.64
CA THR A 111 10.52 -6.70 0.02
C THR A 111 10.86 -6.22 -1.38
N TYR A 112 9.84 -5.91 -2.19
CA TYR A 112 10.03 -5.32 -3.51
C TYR A 112 10.74 -3.97 -3.44
N HIS A 113 10.29 -3.04 -2.59
CA HIS A 113 10.92 -1.72 -2.47
C HIS A 113 12.37 -1.79 -1.99
N GLU A 114 12.72 -2.72 -1.09
CA GLU A 114 14.10 -2.97 -0.69
C GLU A 114 14.95 -3.43 -1.87
N GLN A 115 14.47 -4.42 -2.63
CA GLN A 115 15.17 -4.95 -3.79
C GLN A 115 15.34 -3.89 -4.88
N ALA A 116 14.28 -3.12 -5.15
CA ALA A 116 14.29 -2.06 -6.15
C ALA A 116 15.24 -0.92 -5.74
N SER A 117 15.23 -0.51 -4.46
CA SER A 117 16.14 0.52 -3.95
C SER A 117 17.60 0.09 -4.03
N ARG A 118 17.91 -1.16 -3.70
CA ARG A 118 19.27 -1.71 -3.86
C ARG A 118 19.70 -1.73 -5.32
N TYR A 119 18.81 -2.12 -6.23
CA TYR A 119 19.10 -2.10 -7.66
C TYR A 119 19.35 -0.68 -8.18
N MET A 120 18.52 0.29 -7.80
CA MET A 120 18.72 1.69 -8.19
C MET A 120 20.07 2.24 -7.74
N ALA A 121 20.55 1.86 -6.56
CA ALA A 121 21.87 2.25 -6.07
C ALA A 121 23.04 1.69 -6.90
N THR A 122 22.79 0.72 -7.80
CA THR A 122 23.81 0.20 -8.73
C THR A 122 23.83 0.91 -10.08
N LEU A 123 22.83 1.75 -10.37
CA LEU A 123 22.75 2.47 -11.63
C LEU A 123 23.75 3.64 -11.65
N GLY A 124 24.48 3.79 -12.74
CA GLY A 124 25.37 4.95 -12.93
C GLY A 124 24.61 6.22 -13.28
N ASP A 125 25.23 7.38 -13.04
CA ASP A 125 24.63 8.72 -13.21
C ASP A 125 24.15 9.05 -14.63
N ALA A 126 24.66 8.32 -15.63
CA ALA A 126 24.25 8.46 -17.02
C ALA A 126 22.91 7.75 -17.34
N GLN A 127 22.44 6.86 -16.47
CA GLN A 127 21.18 6.16 -16.65
C GLN A 127 19.99 7.11 -16.52
N ARG A 128 18.87 6.76 -17.17
CA ARG A 128 17.62 7.53 -17.12
C ARG A 128 16.51 6.61 -16.65
N LEU A 129 15.76 7.07 -15.65
CA LEU A 129 14.55 6.41 -15.18
C LEU A 129 13.36 6.91 -16.00
N LEU A 130 12.57 5.98 -16.50
CA LEU A 130 11.36 6.25 -17.27
C LEU A 130 10.18 5.66 -16.53
N ALA A 131 9.23 6.52 -16.14
CA ALA A 131 7.96 6.08 -15.60
C ALA A 131 6.97 5.89 -16.74
N VAL A 132 6.34 4.72 -16.82
CA VAL A 132 5.33 4.39 -17.82
C VAL A 132 4.10 3.82 -17.14
N THR A 133 2.91 4.15 -17.65
CA THR A 133 1.65 3.54 -17.25
C THR A 133 1.22 2.59 -18.35
N LEU A 134 1.07 1.31 -18.02
CA LEU A 134 0.55 0.32 -18.97
C LEU A 134 -0.97 0.47 -19.05
N GLN A 135 -1.49 0.79 -20.23
CA GLN A 135 -2.92 0.73 -20.47
C GLN A 135 -3.30 -0.73 -20.77
N HIS A 136 -4.11 -1.35 -19.92
CA HIS A 136 -4.77 -2.59 -20.28
C HIS A 136 -5.77 -2.27 -21.40
N GLN A 137 -5.58 -2.88 -22.58
CA GLN A 137 -6.54 -2.88 -23.69
C GLN A 137 -7.63 -3.92 -23.45
#